data_AF-A0A7Z0EC86-F1
#
_entry.id   AF-A0A7Z0EC86-F1
#
_cell.length_a   1.000
_cell.length_b   1.000
_cell.length_c   1.000
_cell.angle_alpha   90.00
_cell.angle_beta   90.00
_cell.angle_gamma   90.00
#
_symmetry.space_group_name_H-M   'P 1'
#
loop_
_entity.id
_entity.type
_entity.pdbx_description
1 polymer ?
#
loop_
_entity_poly.entity_id
_entity_poly.type
_entity_poly.pdbx_seq_one_letter_code
_entity_poly.pdbx_strand_id
1 'polypeptide(L)'
;MALHTQQSLSGFIASEPQQSVTESGETRFYARVGQPHFRHEDSGSFTELEPSFHDLVTYRATADRTLTRFAKGDSFVAEGYVHTFEVEHGGEVVEREEFVAKKIGHDLARTNYEVNRPCRSSAAADHEVALAQQDATIGAPSTHLVADSLGL
;
A
#
# COMPACT_ATOMS: atom_id res chain seq x y z
N MET A 1 -15.44 16.45 8.26
CA MET A 1 -14.48 15.32 8.30
C MET A 1 -13.18 15.78 7.67
N ALA A 2 -12.03 15.43 8.25
CA ALA A 2 -10.70 15.82 7.73
C ALA A 2 -10.03 14.65 7.01
N LEU A 3 -9.31 14.92 5.94
CA LEU A 3 -8.47 13.95 5.24
C LEU A 3 -7.28 13.57 6.14
N HIS A 4 -7.02 12.28 6.31
CA HIS A 4 -5.85 11.79 7.05
C HIS A 4 -4.66 11.64 6.09
N THR A 5 -3.57 12.36 6.36
CA THR A 5 -2.35 12.34 5.54
C THR A 5 -1.21 11.61 6.25
N GLN A 6 -0.19 11.20 5.49
CA GLN A 6 1.05 10.59 5.98
C GLN A 6 2.25 11.22 5.26
N GLN A 7 3.46 11.01 5.78
CA GLN A 7 4.68 11.44 5.11
C GLN A 7 4.97 10.52 3.93
N SER A 8 5.64 11.05 2.91
CA SER A 8 6.08 10.31 1.74
C SER A 8 7.58 10.42 1.53
N LEU A 9 8.22 9.32 1.15
CA LEU A 9 9.61 9.28 0.72
C LEU A 9 9.67 8.62 -0.66
N SER A 10 10.47 9.18 -1.56
CA SER A 10 10.70 8.62 -2.89
C SER A 10 12.18 8.69 -3.22
N GLY A 11 12.67 7.72 -3.97
CA GLY A 11 14.09 7.58 -4.23
C GLY A 11 14.41 6.26 -4.90
N PHE A 12 15.62 5.76 -4.69
CA PHE A 12 16.07 4.47 -5.18
C PHE A 12 16.69 3.61 -4.08
N ILE A 13 16.62 2.30 -4.23
CA ILE A 13 17.27 1.33 -3.34
C ILE A 13 18.78 1.37 -3.58
N ALA A 14 19.56 1.82 -2.60
CA ALA A 14 21.00 2.06 -2.74
C ALA A 14 21.86 0.86 -2.28
N SER A 15 21.33 -0.01 -1.42
CA SER A 15 22.00 -1.24 -0.97
C SER A 15 21.20 -2.49 -1.32
N GLU A 16 21.83 -3.65 -1.22
CA GLU A 16 21.09 -4.91 -1.24
C GLU A 16 20.08 -4.95 -0.08
N PRO A 17 18.81 -5.31 -0.34
CA PRO A 17 17.82 -5.57 0.69
C PRO A 17 18.28 -6.60 1.71
N GLN A 18 18.11 -6.29 2.99
CA GLN A 18 18.43 -7.17 4.10
C GLN A 18 17.16 -7.58 4.84
N GLN A 19 17.08 -8.88 5.14
CA GLN A 19 16.05 -9.43 6.00
C GLN A 19 16.59 -9.61 7.42
N SER A 20 15.83 -9.16 8.40
CA SER A 20 16.00 -9.53 9.80
C SER A 20 14.66 -9.90 10.43
N VAL A 21 14.71 -10.39 11.67
CA VAL A 21 13.53 -10.73 12.47
C VAL A 21 13.60 -9.92 13.75
N THR A 22 12.49 -9.28 14.12
CA THR A 22 12.39 -8.53 15.38
C THR A 22 12.34 -9.47 16.58
N GLU A 23 12.52 -8.94 17.79
CA GLU A 23 12.36 -9.72 19.03
C GLU A 23 10.95 -10.34 19.16
N SER A 24 9.94 -9.69 18.59
CA SER A 24 8.56 -10.18 18.52
C SER A 24 8.33 -11.27 17.45
N GLY A 25 9.36 -11.64 16.69
CA GLY A 25 9.27 -12.66 15.64
C GLY A 25 8.72 -12.16 14.30
N GLU A 26 8.67 -10.85 14.07
CA GLU A 26 8.14 -10.27 12.83
C GLU A 26 9.26 -10.03 11.81
N THR A 27 8.98 -10.26 10.52
CA THR A 27 9.92 -9.93 9.45
C THR A 27 10.17 -8.43 9.40
N ARG A 28 11.43 -8.04 9.31
CA ARG A 28 11.90 -6.68 9.04
C ARG A 28 12.72 -6.67 7.75
N PHE A 29 12.36 -5.77 6.85
CA PHE A 29 13.16 -5.41 5.69
C PHE A 29 13.98 -4.17 6.05
N TYR A 30 15.23 -4.14 5.62
CA TYR A 30 16.09 -2.96 5.68
C TYR A 30 16.81 -2.75 4.36
N ALA A 31 16.90 -1.50 3.91
CA ALA A 31 17.81 -1.09 2.86
C ALA A 31 18.25 0.36 3.07
N ARG A 32 19.48 0.67 2.65
CA ARG A 32 19.90 2.05 2.43
C ARG A 32 19.22 2.56 1.17
N VAL A 33 18.69 3.77 1.20
CA VAL A 33 18.03 4.42 0.06
C VAL A 33 18.69 5.75 -0.26
N GLY A 34 18.69 6.11 -1.55
CA GLY A 34 19.12 7.42 -2.02
C GLY A 34 17.91 8.27 -2.41
N GLN A 35 17.89 9.53 -1.97
CA GLN A 35 16.92 10.54 -2.38
C GLN A 35 17.61 11.51 -3.34
N PRO A 36 17.22 11.51 -4.63
CA PRO A 36 17.73 12.46 -5.61
C PRO A 36 17.30 13.90 -5.29
N HIS A 37 18.19 14.85 -5.56
CA HIS A 37 17.92 16.27 -5.45
C HIS A 37 18.10 16.94 -6.81
N PHE A 38 17.25 17.90 -7.12
CA PHE A 38 17.32 18.65 -8.38
C PHE A 38 17.26 20.15 -8.06
N ARG A 39 18.12 20.92 -8.71
CA ARG A 39 18.04 22.38 -8.73
C ARG A 39 17.42 22.82 -10.04
N HIS A 40 16.39 23.66 -9.96
CA HIS A 40 15.86 24.35 -11.13
C HIS A 40 16.72 25.58 -11.42
N GLU A 41 17.21 25.68 -12.65
CA GLU A 41 18.04 26.80 -13.12
C GLU A 41 17.16 27.86 -13.81
N ASP A 42 17.65 29.11 -13.86
CA ASP A 42 16.92 30.23 -14.48
C ASP A 42 16.67 30.02 -15.99
N SER A 43 17.47 29.16 -16.63
CA SER A 43 17.30 28.73 -18.03
C SER A 43 16.13 27.77 -18.26
N GLY A 44 15.44 27.32 -17.20
CA GLY A 44 14.37 26.31 -17.28
C GLY A 44 14.87 24.87 -17.37
N SER A 45 16.19 24.65 -17.21
CA SER A 45 16.79 23.32 -17.11
C SER A 45 16.89 22.86 -15.67
N PHE A 46 17.02 21.53 -15.47
CA PHE A 46 17.27 20.95 -14.15
C PHE A 46 18.70 20.43 -14.06
N THR A 47 19.38 20.78 -12.97
CA THR A 47 20.70 20.23 -12.61
C THR A 47 20.50 19.17 -11.54
N GLU A 48 21.00 17.97 -11.78
CA GLU A 48 21.05 16.90 -10.78
C GLU A 48 22.11 17.21 -9.71
N LEU A 49 21.73 17.05 -8.45
CA LEU A 49 22.61 17.24 -7.30
C LEU A 49 22.93 15.89 -6.63
N GLU A 50 23.97 15.88 -5.80
CA GLU A 50 24.35 14.70 -5.02
C GLU A 50 23.14 14.22 -4.17
N PRO A 51 22.76 12.93 -4.26
CA PRO A 51 21.65 12.39 -3.48
C PRO A 51 21.98 12.36 -1.98
N SER A 52 20.97 12.53 -1.14
CA SER A 52 21.10 12.21 0.28
C SER A 52 20.72 10.76 0.54
N PHE A 53 21.36 10.13 1.52
CA PHE A 53 21.13 8.72 1.82
C PHE A 53 20.49 8.54 3.19
N HIS A 54 19.48 7.68 3.25
CA HIS A 54 18.66 7.43 4.43
C HIS A 54 18.41 5.94 4.62
N ASP A 55 17.93 5.57 5.80
CA ASP A 55 17.56 4.20 6.13
C ASP A 55 16.07 3.98 5.87
N LEU A 56 15.72 2.93 5.13
CA LEU A 56 14.34 2.55 4.83
C LEU A 56 14.03 1.20 5.49
N VAL A 57 12.91 1.15 6.20
CA VAL A 57 12.45 -0.04 6.91
C VAL A 57 11.00 -0.35 6.61
N THR A 58 10.68 -1.63 6.45
CA THR A 58 9.29 -2.11 6.46
C THR A 58 9.17 -3.33 7.36
N TYR A 59 7.95 -3.63 7.81
CA TYR A 59 7.66 -4.72 8.75
C TYR A 59 6.57 -5.66 8.21
N ARG A 60 6.49 -6.87 8.76
CA ARG A 60 5.42 -7.86 8.54
C ARG A 60 5.22 -8.20 7.06
N ALA A 61 3.97 -8.37 6.63
CA ALA A 61 3.61 -8.71 5.25
C ALA A 61 4.14 -7.70 4.21
N THR A 62 4.35 -6.43 4.58
CA THR A 62 4.98 -5.45 3.69
C THR A 62 6.46 -5.78 3.52
N ALA A 63 7.17 -6.17 4.59
CA ALA A 63 8.56 -6.61 4.51
C ALA A 63 8.73 -7.82 3.60
N ASP A 64 7.93 -8.87 3.78
CA ASP A 64 8.01 -10.08 2.95
C ASP A 64 7.81 -9.77 1.46
N ARG A 65 6.84 -8.89 1.14
CA ARG A 65 6.59 -8.46 -0.24
C ARG A 65 7.70 -7.56 -0.78
N THR A 66 8.31 -6.74 0.07
CA THR A 66 9.37 -5.83 -0.35
C THR A 66 10.66 -6.61 -0.63
N LEU A 67 11.03 -7.55 0.25
CA LEU A 67 12.17 -8.46 0.08
C LEU A 67 12.09 -9.28 -1.20
N THR A 68 10.89 -9.69 -1.61
CA THR A 68 10.68 -10.53 -2.80
C THR A 68 10.60 -9.73 -4.10
N ARG A 69 10.40 -8.41 -4.04
CA ARG A 69 10.08 -7.59 -5.23
C ARG A 69 11.08 -6.49 -5.51
N PHE A 70 11.77 -5.99 -4.49
CA PHE A 70 12.76 -4.92 -4.66
C PHE A 70 14.17 -5.49 -4.68
N ALA A 71 15.01 -4.88 -5.50
CA ALA A 71 16.44 -5.08 -5.58
C ALA A 71 17.17 -3.73 -5.55
N LYS A 72 18.50 -3.77 -5.39
CA LYS A 72 19.34 -2.59 -5.51
C LYS A 72 19.15 -1.94 -6.89
N GLY A 73 18.98 -0.61 -6.89
CA GLY A 73 18.76 0.20 -8.09
C GLY A 73 17.29 0.51 -8.39
N ASP A 74 16.35 -0.22 -7.77
CA ASP A 74 14.92 0.00 -8.03
C ASP A 74 14.47 1.37 -7.49
N SER A 75 13.67 2.08 -8.29
CA SER A 75 13.03 3.33 -7.88
C SER A 75 11.75 3.05 -7.11
N PHE A 76 11.47 3.81 -6.07
CA PHE A 76 10.32 3.60 -5.20
C PHE A 76 9.61 4.89 -4.80
N VAL A 77 8.35 4.71 -4.38
CA VAL A 77 7.56 5.68 -3.63
C VAL A 77 6.99 4.96 -2.40
N ALA A 78 7.18 5.56 -1.23
CA ALA A 78 6.74 5.02 0.04
C ALA A 78 5.92 6.03 0.84
N GLU A 79 4.97 5.51 1.60
CA GLU A 79 4.14 6.24 2.57
C GLU A 79 4.44 5.70 3.96
N GLY A 80 4.70 6.57 4.93
CA GLY A 80 5.20 6.17 6.24
C GLY A 80 5.39 7.32 7.23
N TYR A 81 6.36 7.13 8.12
CA TYR A 81 6.79 8.12 9.11
C TYR A 81 8.29 8.00 9.40
N VAL A 82 8.92 9.09 9.83
CA VAL A 82 10.30 9.08 10.34
C VAL A 82 10.29 8.58 11.78
N HIS A 83 11.20 7.67 12.10
CA HIS A 83 11.48 7.20 13.44
C HIS A 83 12.92 7.53 13.81
N THR A 84 13.07 8.28 14.90
CA THR A 84 14.37 8.66 15.45
C THR A 84 14.67 7.78 16.66
N PHE A 85 15.90 7.27 16.75
CA PHE A 85 16.36 6.41 17.83
C PHE A 85 17.85 6.61 18.11
N GLU A 86 18.26 6.28 19.32
CA GLU A 86 19.66 6.40 19.75
C GLU A 86 20.37 5.05 19.58
N VAL A 87 21.60 5.09 19.07
CA VAL A 87 22.46 3.91 18.93
C VAL A 87 23.81 4.21 19.56
N GLU A 88 24.28 3.32 20.43
CA GLU A 88 25.67 3.36 20.89
C GLU A 88 26.60 2.91 19.78
N HIS A 89 27.49 3.80 19.36
CA HIS A 89 28.53 3.50 18.38
C HIS A 89 29.89 3.92 18.96
N GLY A 90 30.73 2.94 19.27
CA GLY A 90 32.08 3.20 19.80
C GLY A 90 32.11 3.88 21.18
N GLY A 91 31.05 3.75 21.98
CA GLY A 91 30.93 4.37 23.30
C GLY A 91 30.29 5.76 23.31
N GLU A 92 29.91 6.28 22.13
CA GLU A 92 29.10 7.49 22.01
C GLU A 92 27.66 7.13 21.63
N VAL A 93 26.69 7.78 22.27
CA VAL A 93 25.28 7.69 21.91
C VAL A 93 25.03 8.63 20.74
N VAL A 94 24.65 8.07 19.59
CA VAL A 94 24.38 8.85 18.38
C VAL A 94 22.93 8.70 17.96
N GLU A 95 22.29 9.83 17.70
CA GLU A 95 20.93 9.87 17.14
C GLU A 95 20.95 9.39 15.67
N ARG A 96 19.99 8.55 15.32
CA ARG A 96 19.79 7.98 13.99
C ARG A 96 18.32 8.12 13.60
N GLU A 97 18.09 8.25 12.30
CA GLU A 97 16.76 8.35 11.72
C GLU A 97 16.55 7.24 10.70
N GLU A 98 15.39 6.60 10.75
CA GLU A 98 14.91 5.67 9.72
C GLU A 98 13.51 6.07 9.24
N PHE A 99 13.24 5.85 7.96
CA PHE A 99 11.89 5.97 7.42
C PHE A 99 11.18 4.62 7.51
N VAL A 100 10.14 4.55 8.33
CA VAL A 100 9.31 3.35 8.49
C VAL A 100 8.15 3.42 7.50
N ALA A 101 8.28 2.68 6.40
CA ALA A 101 7.28 2.62 5.36
C ALA A 101 6.13 1.65 5.71
N LYS A 102 4.91 2.18 5.71
CA LYS A 102 3.66 1.41 5.86
C LYS A 102 3.24 0.80 4.52
N LYS A 103 3.41 1.57 3.45
CA LYS A 103 3.19 1.14 2.07
C LYS A 103 4.40 1.52 1.26
N ILE A 104 4.78 0.64 0.34
CA ILE A 104 5.83 0.90 -0.63
C ILE A 104 5.43 0.28 -1.96
N GLY A 105 5.62 1.06 -3.01
CA GLY A 105 5.49 0.62 -4.39
C GLY A 105 6.71 1.10 -5.14
N HIS A 106 7.03 0.42 -6.23
CA HIS A 106 8.03 0.97 -7.11
C HIS A 106 7.49 2.23 -7.82
N ASP A 107 8.40 3.10 -8.27
CA ASP A 107 8.05 4.33 -9.00
C ASP A 107 7.67 4.02 -10.46
N LEU A 108 6.40 4.26 -10.78
CA LEU A 108 5.82 4.05 -12.11
C LEU A 108 6.45 4.92 -13.19
N ALA A 109 7.01 6.09 -12.84
CA ALA A 109 7.64 6.97 -13.82
C ALA A 109 8.99 6.42 -14.32
N ARG A 110 9.59 5.49 -13.58
CA ARG A 110 10.96 5.00 -13.79
C ARG A 110 11.07 3.51 -14.05
N THR A 111 9.95 2.79 -13.99
CA THR A 111 9.97 1.33 -14.00
C THR A 111 8.77 0.77 -14.76
N ASN A 112 9.00 -0.29 -15.54
CA ASN A 112 7.98 -0.99 -16.31
C ASN A 112 7.40 -2.17 -15.50
N TYR A 113 6.10 -2.46 -15.68
CA TYR A 113 5.40 -3.55 -14.97
C TYR A 113 4.53 -4.40 -15.86
N GLU A 114 4.48 -5.68 -15.51
CA GLU A 114 3.30 -6.51 -15.76
C GLU A 114 2.42 -6.51 -14.51
N VAL A 115 1.16 -6.12 -14.65
CA VAL A 115 0.21 -6.07 -13.54
C VAL A 115 -0.73 -7.26 -13.62
N ASN A 116 -0.53 -8.25 -12.75
CA ASN A 116 -1.52 -9.30 -12.54
C ASN A 116 -2.65 -8.77 -11.64
N ARG A 117 -3.82 -8.54 -12.23
CA ARG A 117 -5.03 -8.11 -11.51
C ARG A 117 -5.79 -9.38 -11.12
N PRO A 118 -5.78 -9.79 -9.83
CA PRO A 118 -6.66 -10.87 -9.43
C PRO A 118 -8.10 -10.41 -9.72
N CYS A 119 -8.85 -11.26 -10.44
CA CYS A 119 -10.26 -10.99 -10.71
C CYS A 119 -10.94 -10.78 -9.36
N ARG A 120 -11.39 -9.55 -9.10
CA ARG A 120 -12.25 -9.30 -7.94
C ARG A 120 -13.53 -10.07 -8.22
N SER A 121 -13.78 -11.17 -7.53
CA SER A 121 -15.12 -11.74 -7.48
C SER A 121 -16.03 -10.61 -6.99
N SER A 122 -16.93 -10.16 -7.85
CA SER A 122 -17.89 -9.13 -7.53
C SER A 122 -18.86 -9.66 -6.48
N ALA A 123 -18.50 -9.60 -5.21
CA ALA A 123 -19.43 -9.76 -4.10
C ALA A 123 -20.54 -8.68 -4.09
N ALA A 124 -20.46 -7.71 -5.03
CA ALA A 124 -21.53 -6.77 -5.33
C ALA A 124 -22.66 -7.37 -6.19
N ALA A 125 -22.43 -8.49 -6.89
CA ALA A 125 -23.49 -9.15 -7.65
C ALA A 125 -24.50 -9.85 -6.72
N ASP A 126 -24.06 -10.31 -5.54
CA ASP A 126 -24.91 -11.05 -4.60
C ASP A 126 -25.91 -10.15 -3.85
N HIS A 127 -25.62 -8.84 -3.74
CA HIS A 127 -26.49 -7.90 -3.02
C HIS A 127 -27.69 -7.42 -3.88
N GLU A 128 -27.54 -7.41 -5.21
CA GLU A 128 -28.64 -7.10 -6.14
C GLU A 128 -29.64 -8.27 -6.24
N VAL A 129 -29.16 -9.52 -6.19
CA VAL A 129 -30.06 -10.70 -6.20
C VAL A 129 -30.85 -10.82 -4.89
N ALA A 130 -30.25 -10.44 -3.75
CA ALA A 130 -30.93 -10.48 -2.45
C ALA A 130 -32.04 -9.41 -2.33
N LEU A 131 -31.85 -8.23 -2.91
CA LEU A 131 -32.88 -7.17 -2.93
C LEU A 131 -34.00 -7.47 -3.94
N ALA A 132 -33.67 -8.08 -5.09
CA ALA A 132 -34.66 -8.50 -6.08
C ALA A 132 -35.56 -9.66 -5.59
N GLN A 133 -35.05 -10.53 -4.71
CA GLN A 133 -35.85 -11.61 -4.12
C GLN A 133 -36.83 -11.14 -3.03
N GLN A 134 -36.57 -10.01 -2.37
CA GLN A 134 -37.50 -9.45 -1.39
C GLN A 134 -38.72 -8.77 -2.04
N ASP A 135 -38.56 -8.16 -3.21
CA ASP A 135 -39.66 -7.49 -3.94
C ASP A 135 -40.62 -8.48 -4.61
N ALA A 136 -40.12 -9.66 -5.02
CA ALA A 136 -40.94 -10.73 -5.58
C ALA A 136 -41.85 -11.44 -4.57
N THR A 137 -41.63 -11.27 -3.26
CA THR A 137 -42.39 -11.98 -2.21
C THR A 137 -43.65 -11.21 -1.77
N ILE A 138 -43.81 -9.95 -2.15
CA ILE A 138 -44.93 -9.09 -1.73
C ILE A 138 -46.05 -9.01 -2.80
N GLY A 139 -45.78 -9.44 -4.04
CA GLY A 139 -46.70 -9.29 -5.18
C GLY A 139 -47.35 -10.58 -5.68
N ALA A 140 -48.15 -11.28 -4.87
CA ALA A 140 -49.01 -12.36 -5.37
C ALA A 140 -50.49 -12.05 -5.03
N PRO A 141 -51.35 -11.72 -6.02
CA PRO A 141 -52.78 -11.54 -5.78
C PRO A 141 -53.49 -12.90 -5.74
N SER A 142 -54.09 -13.23 -4.60
CA SER A 142 -54.99 -14.38 -4.43
C SER A 142 -56.28 -14.15 -5.22
N THR A 143 -56.46 -14.88 -6.32
CA THR A 143 -57.75 -14.98 -7.03
C THR A 143 -58.64 -15.96 -6.30
N HIS A 144 -59.54 -15.46 -5.44
CA HIS A 144 -60.56 -16.27 -4.79
C HIS A 144 -61.78 -16.39 -5.70
N LEU A 145 -61.87 -17.50 -6.45
CA LEU A 145 -63.06 -17.86 -7.22
C LEU A 145 -64.13 -18.40 -6.25
N VAL A 146 -65.17 -17.59 -6.00
CA VAL A 146 -66.36 -18.02 -5.25
C VAL A 146 -67.30 -18.74 -6.20
N ALA A 147 -67.46 -20.05 -6.01
CA ALA A 147 -68.54 -20.82 -6.61
C ALA A 147 -69.67 -20.91 -5.57
N ASP A 148 -70.73 -20.14 -5.80
CA ASP A 148 -71.91 -20.11 -4.95
C ASP A 148 -72.85 -21.27 -5.35
N SER A 149 -73.23 -22.06 -4.35
CA SER A 149 -74.10 -23.24 -4.48
C SER A 149 -75.46 -22.88 -3.91
N LEU A 150 -76.48 -22.80 -4.75
CA LEU A 150 -77.88 -22.87 -4.33
C LEU A 150 -78.60 -23.90 -5.19
N GLY A 151 -79.18 -24.90 -4.53
CA GLY A 151 -79.93 -25.99 -5.14
C GLY A 151 -81.40 -25.65 -5.37
N LEU A 152 -81.95 -26.25 -6.42
CA LEU A 152 -83.14 -27.11 -6.46
C LEU A 152 -83.26 -27.73 -7.85
#